data_AF-A0A553DG94-F1
#
_entry.id   AF-A0A553DG94-F1
#
_cell.length_a   1.000
_cell.length_b   1.000
_cell.length_c   1.000
_cell.angle_alpha   90.00
_cell.angle_beta   90.00
_cell.angle_gamma   90.00
#
_symmetry.space_group_name_H-M   'P 1'
#
loop_
_entity.id
_entity.type
_entity.pdbx_description
1 polymer ?
#
loop_
_entity_poly.entity_id
_entity_poly.type
_entity_poly.pdbx_seq_one_letter_code
_entity_poly.pdbx_strand_id
1 'polypeptide(L)'
;MRINKEVKSKRLKTIAQESQLKEVERRLSALEEKWILDEISKTSFEKWNLEYNERIFKLVNSIGELNYIVDKVIDILEQKLDLLIDIKHIFNQGTLLQKRNW
;
A
#
# COMPACT_ATOMS: atom_id res chain seq x y z
N MET A 1 -19.01 -1.21 -8.18
CA MET A 1 -17.67 -0.59 -8.03
C MET A 1 -17.26 -0.48 -6.55
N ARG A 2 -17.14 -1.61 -5.83
CA ARG A 2 -16.68 -1.65 -4.42
C ARG A 2 -15.18 -1.89 -4.30
N ILE A 3 -14.65 -2.79 -5.14
CA ILE A 3 -13.23 -3.15 -5.22
C ILE A 3 -12.34 -1.93 -5.44
N ASN A 4 -12.73 -1.02 -6.35
CA ASN A 4 -11.96 0.20 -6.63
C ASN A 4 -11.91 1.18 -5.44
N LYS A 5 -12.95 1.21 -4.58
CA LYS A 5 -12.95 2.04 -3.36
C LYS A 5 -12.02 1.45 -2.29
N GLU A 6 -11.96 0.13 -2.16
CA GLU A 6 -11.07 -0.54 -1.21
C GLU A 6 -9.60 -0.46 -1.62
N VAL A 7 -9.29 -0.61 -2.91
CA VAL A 7 -7.92 -0.42 -3.42
C VAL A 7 -7.46 1.02 -3.23
N LYS A 8 -8.32 2.00 -3.51
CA LYS A 8 -8.00 3.42 -3.30
C LYS A 8 -7.77 3.76 -1.82
N SER A 9 -8.58 3.21 -0.91
CA SER A 9 -8.40 3.44 0.53
C SER A 9 -7.13 2.78 1.07
N LYS A 10 -6.78 1.59 0.58
CA LYS A 10 -5.52 0.91 0.94
C LYS A 10 -4.28 1.64 0.41
N ARG A 11 -4.32 2.16 -0.82
CA ARG A 11 -3.26 3.04 -1.34
C ARG A 11 -3.07 4.29 -0.49
N LEU A 12 -4.15 4.94 -0.08
CA LEU A 12 -4.06 6.11 0.83
C LEU A 12 -3.46 5.74 2.18
N LYS A 13 -3.82 4.57 2.74
CA LYS A 13 -3.19 4.05 3.96
C LYS A 13 -1.70 3.77 3.78
N THR A 14 -1.31 3.22 2.63
CA THR A 14 0.09 2.94 2.29
C THR A 14 0.89 4.24 2.26
N ILE A 15 0.41 5.26 1.55
CA ILE A 15 1.04 6.59 1.50
C ILE A 15 1.18 7.21 2.89
N ALA A 16 0.14 7.07 3.73
CA ALA A 16 0.19 7.57 5.10
C ALA A 16 1.23 6.82 5.95
N GLN A 17 1.33 5.49 5.83
CA GLN A 17 2.32 4.68 6.53
C GLN A 17 3.75 4.92 6.02
N GLU A 18 3.94 5.15 4.73
CA GLU A 18 5.23 5.56 4.15
C GLU A 18 5.68 6.93 4.68
N SER A 19 4.74 7.87 4.83
CA SER A 19 5.02 9.17 5.45
C SER A 19 5.43 9.02 6.92
N GLN A 20 4.74 8.14 7.67
CA GLN A 20 5.11 7.81 9.04
C GLN A 20 6.47 7.13 9.14
N LEU A 21 6.81 6.24 8.19
CA LEU A 21 8.11 5.59 8.13
C LEU A 21 9.22 6.62 7.99
N LYS A 22 9.10 7.54 7.02
CA LYS A 22 10.07 8.63 6.82
C LYS A 22 10.24 9.51 8.06
N GLU A 23 9.17 9.77 8.79
CA GLU A 23 9.24 10.53 10.02
C GLU A 23 9.99 9.78 11.13
N VAL A 24 9.77 8.47 11.28
CA VAL A 24 10.49 7.67 12.27
C VAL A 24 11.97 7.53 11.89
N GLU A 25 12.29 7.35 10.61
CA GLU A 25 13.66 7.36 10.10
C GLU A 25 14.38 8.68 10.40
N ARG A 26 13.73 9.83 10.17
CA ARG A 26 14.29 11.14 10.54
C ARG A 26 14.57 11.25 12.03
N ARG A 27 13.68 10.75 12.88
CA ARG A 27 13.87 10.75 14.33
C ARG A 27 15.03 9.86 14.76
N LEU A 28 15.20 8.71 14.09
CA LEU A 28 16.34 7.84 14.30
C LEU A 28 17.64 8.56 13.91
N SER A 29 17.71 9.19 12.73
CA SER A 29 18.89 9.95 12.33
C SER A 29 19.21 11.10 13.30
N ALA A 30 18.20 11.83 13.78
CA ALA A 30 18.39 12.88 14.77
C ALA A 30 18.87 12.32 16.13
N LEU A 31 18.46 11.10 16.51
CA LEU A 31 18.96 10.42 17.70
C LEU A 31 20.42 9.99 17.54
N GLU A 32 20.78 9.46 16.36
CA GLU A 32 22.14 9.08 16.01
C GLU A 32 23.08 10.30 15.99
N GLU A 33 22.64 11.43 15.44
CA GLU A 33 23.38 12.70 15.50
C GLU A 33 23.65 13.12 16.94
N LYS A 34 22.63 13.10 17.80
CA LYS A 34 22.77 13.44 19.22
C LYS A 34 23.70 12.49 19.96
N TRP A 35 23.71 11.21 19.58
CA TRP A 35 24.64 10.23 20.14
C TRP A 35 26.08 10.50 19.72
N ILE A 36 26.31 10.82 18.45
CA ILE A 36 27.63 11.17 17.91
C ILE A 36 28.17 12.44 18.59
N LEU A 37 27.30 13.40 18.88
CA LEU A 37 27.63 14.64 19.58
C LEU A 37 27.76 14.48 21.11
N ASP A 38 27.62 13.26 21.64
CA ASP A 38 27.66 12.94 23.07
C ASP A 38 26.62 13.73 23.90
N GLU A 39 25.51 14.15 23.28
CA GLU A 39 24.44 14.94 23.90
C GLU A 39 23.44 14.06 24.68
N ILE A 40 23.51 12.74 24.52
CA ILE A 40 22.60 11.78 25.16
C ILE A 40 23.38 10.61 25.78
N SER A 41 22.86 10.07 26.89
CA SER A 41 23.46 8.91 27.52
C SER A 41 23.32 7.65 26.65
N LYS A 42 24.28 6.73 26.76
CA LYS A 42 24.25 5.41 26.10
C LYS A 42 22.93 4.67 26.35
N THR A 43 22.46 4.69 27.59
CA THR A 43 21.19 4.06 27.99
C THR A 43 19.97 4.67 27.30
N SER A 44 19.99 5.99 27.10
CA SER A 44 18.92 6.70 26.40
C SER A 44 18.96 6.40 24.90
N PHE A 45 20.16 6.41 24.32
CA PHE A 45 20.37 6.03 22.93
C PHE A 45 19.88 4.61 22.65
N GLU A 46 20.35 3.61 23.41
CA GLU A 46 19.98 2.21 23.22
C GLU A 46 18.45 2.00 23.29
N LYS A 47 17.79 2.65 24.26
CA LYS A 47 16.33 2.58 24.41
C LYS A 47 15.60 3.14 23.19
N TRP A 48 15.92 4.37 22.79
CA TRP A 48 15.23 5.02 21.68
C TRP A 48 15.57 4.40 20.33
N ASN A 49 16.82 3.95 20.17
CA ASN A 49 17.27 3.23 18.99
C ASN A 49 16.49 1.91 18.83
N LEU A 50 16.31 1.14 19.90
CA LEU A 50 15.49 -0.07 19.88
C LEU A 50 14.04 0.26 19.51
N GLU A 51 13.43 1.25 20.16
CA GLU A 51 12.04 1.65 19.92
C GLU A 51 11.80 2.07 18.46
N TYR A 52 12.69 2.90 17.90
CA TYR A 52 12.56 3.36 16.52
C TYR A 52 12.79 2.24 15.51
N ASN A 53 13.77 1.37 15.73
CA ASN A 53 14.00 0.22 14.86
C ASN A 53 12.83 -0.78 14.88
N GLU A 54 12.25 -1.08 16.05
CA GLU A 54 11.05 -1.91 16.14
C GLU A 54 9.87 -1.28 15.40
N ARG A 55 9.72 0.04 15.50
CA ARG A 55 8.65 0.77 14.82
C ARG A 55 8.84 0.79 13.31
N ILE A 56 10.07 0.98 12.83
CA ILE A 56 10.44 0.86 11.41
C ILE A 56 10.10 -0.54 10.90
N PHE A 57 10.52 -1.58 11.61
CA PHE A 57 10.23 -2.96 11.24
C PHE A 57 8.72 -3.23 11.10
N LYS A 58 7.92 -2.79 12.07
CA LYS A 58 6.45 -2.93 12.03
C LYS A 58 5.82 -2.17 10.85
N LEU A 59 6.30 -0.96 10.57
CA LEU A 59 5.79 -0.15 9.46
C LEU A 59 6.15 -0.76 8.11
N VAL A 60 7.40 -1.20 7.92
CA VAL A 60 7.85 -1.86 6.69
C VAL A 60 7.05 -3.13 6.42
N ASN A 61 6.84 -3.97 7.44
CA ASN A 61 6.05 -5.19 7.28
C ASN A 61 4.59 -4.86 6.91
N SER A 62 3.97 -3.89 7.58
CA SER A 62 2.60 -3.48 7.28
C SER A 62 2.44 -2.91 5.87
N ILE A 63 3.41 -2.12 5.39
CA ILE A 63 3.44 -1.60 4.01
C ILE A 63 3.56 -2.76 3.01
N GLY A 64 4.44 -3.73 3.29
CA GLY A 64 4.62 -4.92 2.46
C GLY A 64 3.33 -5.73 2.31
N GLU A 65 2.59 -5.95 3.41
CA GLU A 65 1.30 -6.63 3.40
C GLU A 65 0.24 -5.88 2.58
N LEU A 66 0.18 -4.55 2.70
CA LEU A 66 -0.76 -3.73 1.94
C LEU A 66 -0.46 -3.77 0.44
N ASN A 67 0.81 -3.72 0.06
CA ASN A 67 1.24 -3.80 -1.34
C ASN A 67 0.93 -5.17 -1.94
N TYR A 68 1.26 -6.26 -1.24
CA TYR A 68 0.94 -7.61 -1.70
C TYR A 68 -0.55 -7.81 -1.99
N ILE A 69 -1.43 -7.24 -1.16
CA ILE A 69 -2.88 -7.31 -1.38
C ILE A 69 -3.31 -6.49 -2.59
N VAL A 70 -2.68 -5.33 -2.83
CA VAL A 70 -2.96 -4.50 -4.02
C VAL A 70 -2.54 -5.24 -5.29
N ASP A 71 -1.35 -5.85 -5.30
CA ASP A 71 -0.82 -6.59 -6.45
C ASP A 71 -1.71 -7.79 -6.78
N LYS A 72 -2.13 -8.57 -5.78
CA LYS A 72 -3.10 -9.66 -5.99
C LYS A 72 -4.42 -9.20 -6.61
N VAL A 73 -4.92 -8.03 -6.23
CA VAL A 73 -6.17 -7.50 -6.79
C VAL A 73 -5.96 -7.09 -8.25
N ILE A 74 -4.79 -6.55 -8.59
CA ILE A 74 -4.41 -6.22 -9.97
C ILE A 74 -4.31 -7.50 -10.80
N ASP A 75 -3.62 -8.53 -10.32
CA ASP A 75 -3.49 -9.82 -11.02
C ASP A 75 -4.87 -10.44 -11.32
N ILE A 76 -5.79 -10.41 -10.36
CA ILE A 76 -7.15 -10.92 -10.55
C ILE A 76 -7.92 -10.08 -11.59
N LEU A 77 -7.72 -8.76 -11.60
CA LEU A 77 -8.35 -7.88 -12.58
C LEU A 77 -7.81 -8.12 -13.99
N GLU A 78 -6.50 -8.36 -14.13
CA GLU A 78 -5.88 -8.70 -15.41
C GLU A 78 -6.34 -10.05 -15.93
N GLN A 79 -6.39 -11.09 -15.08
CA GLN A 79 -6.91 -12.42 -15.46
C GLN A 79 -8.39 -12.40 -15.86
N LYS A 80 -9.18 -11.46 -15.33
CA LYS A 80 -10.61 -11.32 -15.66
C LYS A 80 -10.88 -10.22 -16.69
N LEU A 81 -9.86 -9.58 -17.23
CA LEU A 81 -10.01 -8.52 -18.22
C LEU A 81 -10.63 -9.07 -19.52
N ASP A 82 -10.25 -10.28 -19.91
CA ASP A 82 -10.79 -10.97 -21.09
C ASP A 82 -12.30 -11.22 -20.96
N LEU A 83 -12.78 -11.58 -19.76
CA LEU A 83 -14.21 -11.76 -19.48
C LEU A 83 -15.00 -10.45 -19.57
N LEU A 84 -14.36 -9.31 -19.26
CA LEU A 84 -14.97 -7.97 -19.41
C LEU A 84 -15.10 -7.55 -20.87
N ILE A 85 -14.11 -7.90 -21.70
CA ILE A 85 -14.15 -7.69 -23.16
C ILE A 85 -15.29 -8.52 -23.76
N ASP A 86 -15.42 -9.76 -23.31
CA ASP A 86 -16.48 -10.67 -23.78
C ASP A 86 -17.88 -10.21 -23.36
N ILE A 87 -18.08 -9.70 -22.13
CA ILE A 87 -19.38 -9.14 -21.72
C ILE A 87 -19.79 -7.96 -22.62
N LYS A 88 -18.85 -7.07 -22.97
CA LYS A 88 -19.15 -5.96 -23.89
C LYS A 88 -19.49 -6.47 -25.30
N HIS A 89 -18.80 -7.52 -25.76
CA HIS A 89 -19.05 -8.16 -27.04
C HIS A 89 -20.42 -8.86 -27.06
N ILE A 90 -20.73 -9.66 -26.05
CA ILE A 90 -22.02 -10.33 -25.83
C ILE A 90 -23.16 -9.31 -25.71
N PHE A 91 -22.96 -8.22 -24.98
CA PHE A 91 -23.96 -7.15 -24.85
C PHE A 91 -24.22 -6.45 -26.18
N ASN A 92 -23.17 -6.14 -26.96
CA ASN A 92 -23.32 -5.60 -28.31
C ASN A 92 -24.05 -6.57 -29.24
N GLN A 93 -23.69 -7.86 -29.23
CA GLN A 93 -24.37 -8.87 -30.04
C GLN A 93 -25.84 -9.04 -29.63
N GLY A 94 -26.13 -9.07 -28.33
CA GLY A 94 -27.50 -9.13 -27.80
C GLY A 94 -28.32 -7.90 -28.19
N THR A 95 -27.72 -6.71 -28.14
CA THR A 95 -28.38 -5.46 -28.57
C THR A 95 -28.63 -5.43 -30.09
N LEU A 96 -27.70 -5.98 -30.88
CA LEU A 96 -27.86 -6.13 -32.33
C LEU A 96 -28.95 -7.14 -32.69
N LEU A 97 -29.00 -8.29 -31.98
CA LEU A 97 -30.06 -9.29 -32.14
C LEU A 97 -31.43 -8.72 -31.76
N GLN A 98 -31.50 -7.91 -30.68
CA GLN A 98 -32.73 -7.27 -30.26
C GLN A 98 -33.22 -6.25 -31.29
N LYS A 99 -32.34 -5.49 -31.96
CA LYS A 99 -32.71 -4.57 -33.05
C LYS A 99 -33.10 -5.25 -34.36
N ARG A 100 -32.75 -6.53 -34.56
CA ARG A 100 -33.07 -7.29 -35.79
C ARG A 100 -34.42 -8.01 -35.73
N ASN A 101 -34.96 -8.19 -34.53
CA ASN A 101 -36.26 -8.82 -34.29
C ASN A 101 -37.41 -7.81 -34.09
N TRP A 102 -37.14 -6.52 -34.33
CA TRP A 102 -38.10 -5.42 -34.44
C TRP A 102 -38.03 -4.84 -35.85
#